data_AF-A0A7J4KBZ1-F1
#
_entry.id   AF-A0A7J4KBZ1-F1
#
_cell.length_a   1.000
_cell.length_b   1.000
_cell.length_c   1.000
_cell.angle_alpha   90.00
_cell.angle_beta   90.00
_cell.angle_gamma   90.00
#
_symmetry.space_group_name_H-M   'P 1'
#
loop_
_entity.id
_entity.type
_entity.pdbx_description
1 polymer ?
#
loop_
_entity_poly.entity_id
_entity_poly.type
_entity_poly.pdbx_seq_one_letter_code
_entity_poly.pdbx_strand_id
1 'polypeptide(L)' 'MKPFTRVKVIKGHEYLYEVTPYRDEKNKLRQKTRYLGKNVNGVPVKVRSQYHPPKRVLSYGEFLPLLHVARELELER' A
#
# COMPACT_ATOMS: atom_id res chain seq x y z
N MET A 1 11.68 -22.94 -13.34
CA MET A 1 10.40 -22.97 -14.10
C MET A 1 10.05 -21.54 -14.49
N LYS A 2 9.39 -21.30 -15.63
CA LYS A 2 9.07 -19.94 -16.08
C LYS A 2 7.96 -19.31 -15.21
N PRO A 3 8.11 -18.05 -14.76
CA PRO A 3 7.03 -17.35 -14.07
C PRO A 3 5.88 -17.04 -15.04
N PHE A 4 4.67 -16.91 -14.52
CA PHE A 4 3.48 -16.55 -15.29
C PHE A 4 2.58 -15.58 -14.53
N THR A 5 1.77 -14.81 -15.26
CA THR A 5 0.84 -13.85 -14.67
C THR A 5 -0.51 -14.52 -14.39
N ARG A 6 -1.08 -14.28 -13.21
CA ARG A 6 -2.40 -14.74 -12.79
C ARG A 6 -3.29 -13.55 -12.48
N VAL A 7 -4.50 -13.54 -13.05
CA VAL A 7 -5.57 -12.62 -12.68
C VAL A 7 -6.30 -13.16 -11.45
N LYS A 8 -6.52 -12.33 -10.43
CA LYS A 8 -7.31 -12.64 -9.25
C LYS A 8 -8.41 -11.59 -9.08
N VAL A 9 -9.66 -12.03 -9.00
CA VAL A 9 -10.80 -11.15 -8.74
C VAL A 9 -11.06 -11.08 -7.24
N ILE A 10 -11.12 -9.88 -6.69
CA ILE A 10 -11.43 -9.62 -5.28
C ILE A 10 -12.43 -8.46 -5.23
N LYS A 11 -13.62 -8.70 -4.66
CA LYS A 11 -14.68 -7.68 -4.51
C LYS A 11 -15.00 -6.93 -5.82
N GLY A 12 -15.08 -7.64 -6.95
CA GLY A 12 -15.36 -7.05 -8.27
C GLY A 12 -14.19 -6.29 -8.92
N HIS A 13 -13.00 -6.33 -8.32
CA HIS A 13 -11.79 -5.77 -8.91
C HIS A 13 -10.81 -6.86 -9.32
N GLU A 14 -10.21 -6.68 -10.48
CA GLU A 14 -9.19 -7.57 -11.01
C GLU A 14 -7.79 -7.11 -10.59
N TYR A 15 -6.96 -8.08 -10.19
CA TYR A 15 -5.60 -7.85 -9.74
C TYR A 15 -4.64 -8.84 -10.41
N LEU A 16 -3.48 -8.35 -10.82
CA LEU A 16 -2.44 -9.15 -11.44
C LEU A 16 -1.39 -9.57 -10.42
N TYR A 17 -1.04 -10.84 -10.45
CA TYR A 17 0.01 -11.45 -9.65
C TYR A 17 0.99 -12.18 -10.55
N GLU A 18 2.29 -12.06 -10.28
CA GLU A 18 3.33 -12.92 -10.85
C GLU A 18 3.46 -14.17 -9.99
N VAL A 19 3.37 -15.33 -10.61
CA VAL A 19 3.50 -16.63 -9.95
C VAL A 19 4.80 -17.29 -10.42
N THR A 20 5.71 -17.53 -9.48
CA THR A 20 6.99 -18.21 -9.74
C THR A 20 6.97 -19.60 -9.11
N PRO A 21 6.82 -20.67 -9.91
CA PRO A 21 6.90 -22.02 -9.40
C PRO A 21 8.36 -22.42 -9.12
N TYR A 22 8.58 -23.11 -8.00
CA TYR A 22 9.88 -23.60 -7.55
C TYR A 22 9.76 -24.97 -6.89
N ARG A 23 10.88 -25.72 -6.77
CA ARG A 23 10.91 -26.96 -6.00
C ARG A 23 11.51 -26.71 -4.62
N ASP A 24 10.84 -27.25 -3.61
CA ASP A 24 11.26 -27.23 -2.21
C ASP A 24 12.47 -28.17 -1.98
N GLU A 25 13.10 -28.10 -0.81
CA GLU A 25 14.23 -28.98 -0.44
C GLU A 25 13.85 -30.46 -0.51
N LYS A 26 12.58 -30.78 -0.22
CA LYS A 26 11.99 -32.12 -0.33
C LYS A 26 11.49 -32.46 -1.75
N ASN A 27 11.97 -31.73 -2.77
CA ASN A 27 11.61 -31.88 -4.18
C ASN A 27 10.10 -31.69 -4.49
N LYS A 28 9.35 -31.04 -3.59
CA LYS A 28 7.91 -30.76 -3.76
C LYS A 28 7.69 -29.51 -4.60
N LEU A 29 6.70 -29.52 -5.49
CA LEU A 29 6.34 -28.34 -6.27
C LEU A 29 5.66 -27.29 -5.38
N ARG A 30 6.20 -26.07 -5.37
CA ARG A 30 5.71 -24.91 -4.62
C ARG A 30 5.54 -23.71 -5.55
N GLN A 31 4.85 -22.69 -5.07
CA GLN A 31 4.62 -21.45 -5.82
C GLN A 31 4.82 -20.24 -4.91
N LYS A 32 5.54 -19.23 -5.41
CA LYS A 32 5.64 -17.91 -4.79
C LYS A 32 4.82 -16.92 -5.60
N THR A 33 3.98 -16.13 -4.95
CA THR A 33 3.14 -15.11 -5.62
C THR A 33 3.60 -13.71 -5.25
N ARG A 34 3.77 -12.84 -6.25
CA ARG A 34 4.11 -11.43 -6.10
C ARG A 34 2.99 -10.56 -6.67
N TYR A 35 2.55 -9.54 -5.94
CA TYR A 35 1.54 -8.60 -6.43
C TYR A 35 2.15 -7.63 -7.46
N LEU A 36 1.51 -7.51 -8.62
CA LEU A 36 1.94 -6.59 -9.69
C LEU A 36 1.12 -5.29 -9.67
N GLY A 37 -0.19 -5.37 -9.46
CA GLY A 37 -1.07 -4.21 -9.48
C GLY A 37 -2.54 -4.58 -9.71
N LYS A 38 -3.40 -3.56 -9.79
CA LYS A 38 -4.75 -3.68 -10.31
C LYS A 38 -4.67 -3.90 -11.82
N ASN A 39 -5.50 -4.80 -12.36
CA ASN A 39 -5.61 -4.97 -13.80
C ASN A 39 -6.36 -3.77 -14.38
N VAL A 40 -5.71 -3.02 -15.27
CA VAL A 40 -6.34 -1.96 -16.07
C VAL A 40 -6.01 -2.28 -17.53
N ASN A 41 -6.99 -2.77 -18.29
CA ASN A 41 -6.83 -3.15 -19.70
C ASN A 41 -5.66 -4.13 -19.96
N GLY A 42 -5.44 -5.10 -19.07
CA GLY A 42 -4.35 -6.08 -19.18
C GLY A 42 -3.01 -5.60 -18.64
N VAL A 43 -2.89 -4.34 -18.23
CA VAL A 43 -1.66 -3.75 -17.70
C VAL A 43 -1.75 -3.61 -16.18
N PRO A 44 -0.73 -4.06 -15.41
CA PRO A 44 -0.73 -3.90 -13.96
C PRO A 44 -0.46 -2.45 -13.55
N VAL A 45 -1.44 -1.82 -12.90
CA VAL A 45 -1.31 -0.47 -12.32
C VAL A 45 -1.21 -0.57 -10.79
N LYS A 46 -0.10 -0.07 -10.24
CA LYS A 46 0.11 -0.03 -8.79
C LYS A 46 -0.75 1.06 -8.15
N VAL A 47 -1.78 0.64 -7.41
CA VAL A 47 -2.75 1.52 -6.74
C VAL A 47 -2.13 2.39 -5.64
N ARG A 48 -0.95 2.03 -5.10
CA ARG A 48 -0.31 2.71 -3.96
C ARG A 48 1.07 3.31 -4.27
N SER A 49 1.53 3.33 -5.53
CA SER A 49 2.85 3.87 -5.87
C SER A 49 2.81 5.25 -6.52
N GLN A 50 1.65 5.89 -6.59
CA GLN A 50 1.58 7.29 -6.96
C GLN A 50 1.78 8.10 -5.69
N TYR A 51 2.77 9.00 -5.74
CA TYR A 51 2.89 10.13 -4.85
C TYR A 51 1.51 10.79 -4.73
N HIS A 52 0.79 10.48 -3.65
CA HIS A 52 -0.43 11.18 -3.34
C HIS A 52 -0.01 12.45 -2.62
N PRO A 53 -0.38 13.64 -3.12
CA PRO A 53 -0.21 14.85 -2.33
C PRO A 53 -0.91 14.62 -0.98
N PRO A 54 -0.31 15.07 0.13
CA PRO A 54 -0.92 14.90 1.45
C PRO A 54 -2.35 15.45 1.41
N LYS A 55 -3.32 14.68 1.89
CA LYS A 55 -4.75 15.09 1.88
C LYS A 55 -4.96 16.41 2.61
N ARG A 56 -4.13 16.69 3.62
CA ARG A 56 -4.07 17.95 4.38
C ARG A 56 -2.63 18.18 4.81
N VAL A 57 -2.21 19.45 4.79
CA VAL A 57 -0.99 19.92 5.44
C VAL A 57 -1.44 20.86 6.55
N LEU A 58 -1.16 20.50 7.79
CA LEU A 58 -1.52 21.29 8.96
C LEU A 58 -0.24 21.90 9.53
N SER A 59 -0.17 23.23 9.65
CA SER A 59 0.91 23.91 10.38
C SER A 59 0.53 23.95 11.85
N TYR A 60 1.08 23.04 12.65
CA TYR A 60 0.82 23.00 14.09
C TYR A 60 1.90 23.74 14.90
N GLY A 61 3.10 23.90 14.33
CA GLY A 61 4.26 24.49 15.02
C GLY A 61 4.00 25.92 15.50
N GLU A 62 3.32 26.72 14.70
CA GLU A 62 2.96 28.12 15.02
C GLU A 62 2.04 28.23 16.24
N PHE A 63 1.25 27.18 16.53
CA PHE A 63 0.31 27.17 17.64
C PHE A 63 0.86 26.50 18.90
N LEU A 64 2.04 25.88 18.85
CA LEU A 64 2.66 25.26 20.03
C LEU A 64 2.93 26.26 21.17
N PRO A 65 3.44 27.48 20.90
CA PRO A 65 3.63 28.48 21.97
C PRO A 65 2.31 28.92 22.58
N LEU A 66 1.28 29.14 21.75
CA LEU A 66 -0.04 29.52 22.20
C LEU A 66 -0.68 28.41 23.06
N LEU A 67 -0.57 27.16 22.62
CA LEU A 67 -1.05 26.00 23.37
C LEU A 67 -0.33 25.84 24.71
N HIS A 68 0.98 26.07 24.72
CA HIS A 68 1.76 26.03 25.95
C HIS A 68 1.28 27.08 26.96
N VAL A 69 1.11 28.33 26.52
CA VAL A 69 0.56 29.42 27.35
C VAL A 69 -0.86 29.10 27.82
N ALA A 70 -1.72 28.58 26.93
CA ALA A 70 -3.08 28.21 27.29
C ALA A 70 -3.13 27.11 28.37
N ARG A 71 -2.18 26.17 28.35
CA ARG A 71 -2.04 25.12 29.39
C ARG A 71 -1.51 25.68 30.70
N GLU A 72 -0.49 26.53 30.66
CA GLU A 72 0.05 27.18 31.87
C GLU A 72 -1.00 28.03 32.57
N LEU A 73 -1.90 28.66 31.80
CA LEU A 73 -2.97 29.49 32.32
C LEU A 73 -4.29 28.73 32.58
N GLU A 74 -4.31 27.40 32.40
CA GLU A 74 -5.51 26.55 32.55
C GLU A 74 -6.74 27.05 31.75
N LEU A 75 -6.48 27.59 30.56
CA LEU A 75 -7.52 28.16 29.68
C LEU A 75 -8.19 27.11 28.78
N GLU A 76 -7.68 25.88 28.77
CA GLU A 76 -8.33 24.74 28.10
C GLU A 76 -9.51 24.24 28.96
N ARG A 77 -10.72 24.76 28.72
CA ARG A 77 -12.00 24.26 29.27
C ARG A 77 -12.83 23.61 28.19
#